data_AF-A0A355UHN5-F1
#
_entry.id   AF-A0A355UHN5-F1
#
_cell.length_a   1.000
_cell.length_b   1.000
_cell.length_c   1.000
_cell.angle_alpha   90.00
_cell.angle_beta   90.00
_cell.angle_gamma   90.00
#
_symmetry.space_group_name_H-M   'P 1'
#
loop_
_entity.id
_entity.type
_entity.pdbx_description
1 polymer ?
#
loop_
_entity_poly.entity_id
_entity_poly.type
_entity_poly.pdbx_seq_one_letter_code
_entity_poly.pdbx_strand_id
1 'polypeptide(L)'
;NQILVSTENIFLKDYNSSMLINVVVLESGIIGVQYNTDPNYGTTPKINDFEFNHVLRKNALIDYSLSLNGVAKETIIKKNYLIDVDPDIQDISKCTVVVFVTDAQTKEVIQVNEIHL
;
A
#
# COMPACT_ATOMS: atom_id res chain seq x y z
N ASN A 1 -11.39 7.27 12.91
CA ASN A 1 -10.85 8.29 11.98
C ASN A 1 -10.81 7.71 10.58
N GLN A 2 -11.00 8.54 9.56
CA GLN A 2 -10.97 8.11 8.16
C GLN A 2 -10.01 8.98 7.35
N ILE A 3 -9.32 8.37 6.40
CA ILE A 3 -8.51 9.07 5.40
C ILE A 3 -9.26 9.04 4.07
N LEU A 4 -9.41 10.20 3.44
CA LEU A 4 -9.89 10.31 2.07
C LEU A 4 -8.69 10.34 1.12
N VAL A 5 -8.59 9.33 0.26
CA VAL A 5 -7.56 9.22 -0.77
C VAL A 5 -8.19 9.51 -2.13
N SER A 6 -7.82 10.66 -2.71
CA SER A 6 -8.26 11.06 -4.05
C SER A 6 -7.17 10.72 -5.07
N THR A 7 -7.52 9.97 -6.12
CA THR A 7 -6.58 9.53 -7.14
C THR A 7 -6.95 10.06 -8.52
N GLU A 8 -5.93 10.37 -9.32
CA GLU A 8 -6.04 10.69 -10.74
C GLU A 8 -5.02 9.81 -11.48
N ASN A 9 -5.51 8.98 -12.40
CA ASN A 9 -4.71 7.99 -13.12
C ASN A 9 -4.74 8.32 -14.60
N ILE A 10 -3.57 8.61 -15.19
CA ILE A 10 -3.41 8.91 -16.61
C ILE A 10 -2.73 7.73 -17.28
N PHE A 11 -3.43 7.06 -18.21
CA PHE A 11 -2.90 5.88 -18.88
C PHE A 11 -2.07 6.26 -20.11
N LEU A 12 -0.77 5.95 -20.10
CA LEU A 12 0.16 6.35 -21.17
C LEU A 12 0.23 5.37 -22.36
N LYS A 13 -0.41 4.21 -22.22
CA LYS A 13 -0.53 3.16 -23.25
C LYS A 13 -1.85 2.41 -23.05
N ASP A 14 -2.23 1.63 -24.05
CA ASP A 14 -3.36 0.70 -23.95
C ASP A 14 -3.03 -0.45 -23.00
N TYR A 15 -4.03 -0.85 -22.20
CA TYR A 15 -4.04 -2.11 -21.46
C TYR A 15 -5.27 -2.90 -21.85
N ASN A 16 -5.12 -4.20 -22.10
CA ASN A 16 -6.21 -5.06 -22.56
C ASN A 16 -6.98 -5.73 -21.41
N SER A 17 -6.37 -5.80 -20.23
CA SER A 17 -6.95 -6.39 -19.01
C SER A 17 -7.65 -5.33 -18.16
N SER A 18 -8.54 -5.77 -17.28
CA SER A 18 -9.06 -4.95 -16.18
C SER A 18 -7.92 -4.46 -15.28
N MET A 19 -7.96 -3.20 -14.88
CA MET A 19 -7.01 -2.60 -13.94
C MET A 19 -7.63 -2.55 -12.56
N LEU A 20 -6.85 -2.93 -11.54
CA LEU A 20 -7.23 -2.84 -10.14
C LEU A 20 -6.41 -1.74 -9.46
N ILE A 21 -6.96 -1.17 -8.41
CA ILE A 21 -6.29 -0.22 -7.55
C ILE A 21 -6.27 -0.74 -6.13
N ASN A 22 -5.14 -0.53 -5.49
CA ASN A 22 -4.86 -0.94 -4.14
C ASN A 22 -4.45 0.30 -3.36
N VAL A 23 -5.01 0.47 -2.17
CA VAL A 23 -4.65 1.56 -1.26
C VAL A 23 -4.41 0.98 0.12
N VAL A 24 -3.20 1.19 0.63
CA VAL A 24 -2.75 0.66 1.90
C VAL A 24 -2.20 1.77 2.79
N VAL A 25 -2.35 1.59 4.09
CA VAL A 25 -1.71 2.45 5.10
C VAL A 25 -0.58 1.65 5.73
N LEU A 26 0.61 2.22 5.68
CA LEU A 26 1.82 1.68 6.30
C LEU A 26 2.19 2.57 7.48
N GLU A 27 2.64 1.99 8.58
CA GLU A 27 3.20 2.74 9.71
C GLU A 27 4.67 2.37 9.90
N SER A 28 5.48 3.38 10.19
CA SER A 28 6.92 3.26 10.44
C SER A 28 7.28 3.67 11.86
N GLY A 29 8.49 3.33 12.33
CA GLY A 29 8.95 3.70 13.66
C GLY A 29 8.20 3.00 14.80
N ILE A 30 7.70 1.78 14.59
CA ILE A 30 7.10 0.95 15.63
C ILE A 30 8.22 0.21 16.35
N ILE A 31 8.36 0.41 17.66
CA ILE A 31 9.38 -0.29 18.46
C ILE A 31 8.79 -1.58 19.04
N GLY A 32 9.45 -2.71 18.82
CA GLY A 32 9.03 -3.99 19.34
C GLY A 32 10.13 -5.05 19.39
N VAL A 33 9.75 -6.24 19.83
CA VAL A 33 10.68 -7.37 19.95
C VAL A 33 10.75 -8.15 18.63
N GLN A 34 11.95 -8.46 18.15
CA GLN A 34 12.19 -9.32 17.00
C GLN A 34 13.23 -10.41 17.30
N TYR A 35 13.08 -11.58 16.68
CA TYR A 35 14.04 -12.68 16.76
C TYR A 35 14.79 -12.84 15.44
N ASN A 36 16.12 -12.95 15.47
CA ASN A 36 16.87 -13.42 14.30
C ASN A 36 16.81 -14.95 14.25
N THR A 37 16.34 -15.52 13.14
CA THR A 37 16.22 -16.97 12.96
C THR A 37 17.41 -17.60 12.24
N ASP A 38 18.37 -16.83 11.73
CA ASP A 38 19.52 -17.37 11.00
C ASP A 38 20.74 -17.56 11.92
N PRO A 39 21.10 -18.81 12.29
CA PRO A 39 22.25 -19.08 13.13
C PRO A 39 23.60 -18.85 12.43
N ASN A 40 23.61 -18.66 11.10
CA ASN A 40 24.83 -18.34 10.35
C ASN A 40 25.22 -16.85 10.48
N TYR A 41 24.31 -16.00 10.95
CA TYR A 41 24.54 -14.57 11.17
C TYR A 41 24.37 -14.22 12.65
N GLY A 42 25.32 -14.66 13.47
CA GLY A 42 25.41 -14.32 14.89
C GLY A 42 24.60 -15.23 15.83
N THR A 43 24.68 -14.94 17.12
CA THR A 43 23.99 -15.70 18.19
C THR A 43 22.49 -15.41 18.22
N THR A 44 21.65 -16.06 17.39
CA THR A 44 20.16 -16.00 17.40
C THR A 44 19.54 -14.84 18.23
N PRO A 45 19.85 -13.55 17.98
CA PRO A 45 19.66 -12.57 19.04
C PRO A 45 18.19 -12.19 19.12
N LYS A 46 17.67 -12.13 20.35
CA LYS A 46 16.44 -11.41 20.64
C LYS A 46 16.78 -9.92 20.67
N ILE A 47 16.22 -9.16 19.73
CA ILE A 47 16.34 -7.70 19.66
C ILE A 47 15.10 -7.14 20.34
N ASN A 48 15.24 -6.50 21.51
CA ASN A 48 14.09 -6.05 22.29
C ASN A 48 13.50 -4.72 21.79
N ASP A 49 14.29 -3.93 21.07
CA ASP A 49 14.03 -2.57 20.61
C ASP A 49 14.15 -2.44 19.09
N PHE A 50 13.74 -3.48 18.36
CA PHE A 50 13.74 -3.45 16.91
C PHE A 50 12.71 -2.44 16.39
N GLU A 51 13.13 -1.61 15.44
CA GLU A 51 12.26 -0.64 14.77
C GLU A 51 11.67 -1.25 13.50
N PHE A 52 10.36 -1.50 13.51
CA PHE A 52 9.62 -1.94 12.35
C PHE A 52 9.19 -0.72 11.51
N ASN A 53 9.49 -0.80 10.21
CA ASN A 53 9.19 0.22 9.23
C ASN A 53 8.27 -0.32 8.15
N HIS A 54 7.42 0.54 7.58
CA HIS A 54 6.46 0.22 6.52
C HIS A 54 5.55 -0.98 6.85
N VAL A 55 5.12 -1.10 8.12
CA VAL A 55 4.23 -2.17 8.55
C VAL A 55 2.85 -1.93 7.99
N LEU A 56 2.34 -2.88 7.21
CA LEU A 56 0.97 -2.85 6.70
C LEU A 56 -0.03 -2.88 7.86
N ARG A 57 -0.83 -1.81 7.98
CA ARG A 57 -1.86 -1.67 9.01
C ARG A 57 -3.20 -2.27 8.55
N LYS A 58 -4.14 -2.42 9.48
CA LYS A 58 -5.47 -2.98 9.18
C LYS A 58 -6.22 -2.04 8.23
N ASN A 59 -7.16 -2.60 7.45
CA ASN A 59 -8.10 -1.90 6.55
C ASN A 59 -7.57 -1.46 5.18
N ALA A 60 -6.66 -2.23 4.59
CA ALA A 60 -6.28 -2.05 3.19
C ALA A 60 -7.48 -2.21 2.22
N LEU A 61 -7.52 -1.37 1.19
CA LEU A 61 -8.37 -1.58 0.01
C LEU A 61 -7.55 -2.33 -1.02
N ILE A 62 -7.84 -3.62 -1.22
CA ILE A 62 -7.08 -4.49 -2.14
C ILE A 62 -7.99 -4.95 -3.27
N ASP A 63 -7.45 -4.99 -4.48
CA ASP A 63 -8.11 -5.47 -5.70
C ASP A 63 -9.42 -4.74 -6.04
N TYR A 64 -9.53 -3.46 -5.69
CA TYR A 64 -10.69 -2.65 -6.06
C TYR A 64 -10.65 -2.34 -7.57
N SER A 65 -11.77 -2.45 -8.26
CA SER A 65 -11.80 -2.18 -9.70
C SER A 65 -11.48 -0.71 -9.99
N LEU A 66 -10.41 -0.45 -10.75
CA LEU A 66 -10.12 0.84 -11.34
C LEU A 66 -10.80 0.95 -12.71
N SER A 67 -10.64 -0.09 -13.54
CA SER A 67 -11.39 -0.31 -14.78
C SER A 67 -11.95 -1.73 -14.81
N LEU A 68 -13.14 -1.91 -15.40
CA LEU A 68 -13.77 -3.23 -15.53
C LEU A 68 -13.20 -4.03 -16.71
N ASN A 69 -12.75 -3.35 -17.75
CA ASN A 69 -12.14 -3.91 -18.95
C ASN A 69 -10.76 -3.26 -19.16
N GLY A 70 -10.14 -3.57 -20.30
CA GLY A 70 -9.02 -2.79 -20.83
C GLY A 70 -9.27 -1.29 -20.82
N VAL A 71 -8.20 -0.51 -20.77
CA VAL A 71 -8.23 0.96 -20.77
C VAL A 71 -7.34 1.48 -21.89
N ALA A 72 -7.86 2.45 -22.65
CA ALA A 72 -7.14 3.01 -23.77
C ALA A 72 -6.10 4.05 -23.30
N LYS A 73 -5.06 4.26 -24.12
CA LYS A 73 -4.12 5.36 -24.00
C LYS A 73 -4.86 6.70 -23.86
N GLU A 74 -4.28 7.60 -23.06
CA GLU A 74 -4.80 8.94 -22.73
C GLU A 74 -6.09 8.97 -21.91
N THR A 75 -6.64 7.81 -21.53
CA THR A 75 -7.76 7.76 -20.59
C THR A 75 -7.32 8.32 -19.23
N ILE A 76 -8.19 9.13 -18.62
CA ILE A 76 -8.01 9.66 -17.27
C ILE A 76 -9.12 9.10 -16.37
N ILE A 77 -8.74 8.41 -15.29
CA ILE A 77 -9.69 7.89 -14.29
C ILE A 77 -9.43 8.56 -12.95
N LYS A 78 -10.45 9.21 -12.41
CA LYS A 78 -10.42 9.85 -11.09
C LYS A 78 -11.35 9.13 -10.11
N LYS A 79 -10.86 8.76 -8.93
CA LYS A 79 -11.65 8.06 -7.91
C LYS A 79 -11.26 8.50 -6.51
N ASN A 80 -12.22 8.40 -5.60
CA ASN A 80 -12.04 8.68 -4.18
C ASN A 80 -12.23 7.39 -3.38
N TYR A 81 -11.38 7.19 -2.39
CA TYR A 81 -11.42 6.04 -1.49
C TYR A 81 -11.42 6.52 -0.05
N LEU A 82 -12.30 5.96 0.77
CA LEU A 82 -12.30 6.18 2.21
C LEU A 82 -11.68 4.96 2.88
N ILE A 83 -10.68 5.21 3.73
CA ILE A 83 -9.98 4.18 4.49
C ILE A 83 -10.15 4.45 5.96
N ASP A 84 -10.62 3.44 6.68
CA ASP A 84 -10.69 3.49 8.13
C ASP A 84 -9.28 3.38 8.71
N VAL A 85 -8.87 4.38 9.48
CA VAL A 85 -7.59 4.34 10.20
C VAL A 85 -7.68 3.24 11.25
N ASP A 86 -6.72 2.31 11.21
CA ASP A 86 -6.57 1.27 12.23
C ASP A 86 -6.52 1.92 13.63
N PRO A 87 -7.44 1.57 14.54
CA PRO A 87 -7.51 2.20 15.86
C PRO A 87 -6.25 1.97 16.71
N ASP A 88 -5.44 0.99 16.36
CA ASP A 88 -4.15 0.71 17.02
C ASP A 88 -3.04 1.67 16.53
N ILE A 89 -3.28 2.54 15.54
CA ILE A 89 -2.36 3.62 15.14
C ILE A 89 -2.52 4.76 16.15
N GLN A 90 -1.45 5.07 16.87
CA GLN A 90 -1.45 6.16 17.86
C GLN A 90 -0.94 7.48 17.28
N ASP A 91 -0.09 7.43 16.26
CA ASP A 91 0.55 8.60 15.65
C ASP A 91 0.45 8.52 14.13
N ILE A 92 -0.48 9.29 13.56
CA ILE A 92 -0.73 9.30 12.13
C ILE A 92 0.43 9.90 11.32
N SER A 93 1.29 10.73 11.93
CA SER A 93 2.46 11.32 11.25
C SER A 93 3.54 10.29 10.95
N LYS A 94 3.46 9.09 11.56
CA LYS A 94 4.29 7.95 11.22
C LYS A 94 3.73 7.11 10.08
N CYS A 95 2.58 7.50 9.54
CA CYS A 95 1.88 6.75 8.53
C CYS A 95 2.15 7.28 7.12
N THR A 96 2.16 6.35 6.19
CA THR A 96 2.29 6.57 4.77
C THR A 96 1.15 5.85 4.07
N VAL A 97 0.47 6.52 3.14
CA VAL A 97 -0.48 5.88 2.22
C VAL A 97 0.28 5.48 0.97
N VAL A 98 0.20 4.20 0.60
CA VAL A 98 0.70 3.70 -0.68
C VAL A 98 -0.49 3.33 -1.55
N VAL A 99 -0.53 3.91 -2.74
CA VAL A 99 -1.52 3.61 -3.79
C VAL A 99 -0.80 2.92 -4.93
N PHE A 100 -1.29 1.78 -5.39
CA PHE A 100 -0.71 1.11 -6.55
C PHE A 100 -1.76 0.47 -7.44
N VAL A 101 -1.51 0.52 -8.74
CA VAL A 101 -2.37 -0.05 -9.78
C VAL A 101 -1.78 -1.38 -10.22
N THR A 102 -2.62 -2.40 -10.36
CA THR A 102 -2.22 -3.73 -10.81
C THR A 102 -3.03 -4.19 -12.01
N ASP A 103 -2.41 -4.94 -12.91
CA ASP A 103 -3.14 -5.71 -13.92
C ASP A 103 -3.86 -6.89 -13.24
N ALA A 104 -5.18 -7.02 -13.47
CA ALA A 104 -5.99 -8.02 -12.80
C ALA A 104 -5.60 -9.47 -13.16
N GLN A 105 -5.05 -9.69 -14.36
CA GLN A 105 -4.69 -11.01 -14.89
C GLN A 105 -3.25 -11.38 -14.51
N THR A 106 -2.28 -10.54 -14.82
CA THR A 106 -0.85 -10.85 -14.60
C THR A 106 -0.41 -10.60 -13.18
N LYS A 107 -1.19 -9.84 -12.40
CA LYS A 107 -0.85 -9.34 -11.06
C LYS A 107 0.38 -8.42 -11.03
N GLU A 108 0.82 -7.96 -12.20
CA GLU A 108 1.89 -6.98 -12.32
C GLU A 108 1.47 -5.66 -11.67
N VAL A 109 2.36 -5.09 -10.85
CA VAL A 109 2.23 -3.71 -10.36
C VAL A 109 2.67 -2.77 -11.48
N ILE A 110 1.72 -1.99 -11.99
CA ILE A 110 1.92 -1.10 -13.14
C ILE A 110 2.55 0.22 -12.71
N GLN A 111 2.09 0.76 -11.59
CA GLN A 111 2.55 2.03 -11.04
C GLN A 111 2.27 2.08 -9.55
N VAL A 112 3.15 2.74 -8.81
CA VAL A 112 3.02 2.99 -7.37
C VAL A 112 3.16 4.48 -7.12
N ASN A 113 2.41 4.98 -6.14
CA ASN A 113 2.62 6.29 -5.55
C ASN A 113 2.57 6.20 -4.02
N GLU A 114 3.33 7.05 -3.36
CA GLU A 114 3.50 7.09 -1.92
C GLU A 114 3.23 8.50 -1.41
N ILE A 115 2.44 8.62 -0.34
CA ILE A 115 2.04 9.90 0.25
C ILE A 115 2.22 9.79 1.77
N HIS A 116 3.08 10.63 2.32
CA HIS A 116 3.25 10.76 3.77
C HIS A 116 2.13 11.63 4.36
N LEU A 117 1.59 11.22 5.53
CA LEU A 117 0.45 11.87 6.19
C LEU A 117 0.84 12.92 7.23
#